data_AF-A0A0D1MA98-F1
#
_entry.id   AF-A0A0D1MA98-F1
#
_cell.length_a   1.000
_cell.length_b   1.000
_cell.length_c   1.000
_cell.angle_alpha   90.00
_cell.angle_beta   90.00
_cell.angle_gamma   90.00
#
_symmetry.space_group_name_H-M   'P 1'
#
loop_
_entity.id
_entity.type
_entity.pdbx_description
1 polymer ?
#
loop_
_entity_poly.entity_id
_entity_poly.type
_entity_poly.pdbx_seq_one_letter_code
_entity_poly.pdbx_strand_id
1 'polypeptide(L)'
;MVVVAMAAAAPVFRTPPSSRRSAVAATADALAAGIFLGAGLIHMLPDSAQGYWTYGASYPWPFVICGATIMGLALLERLAWGSGRSAAPALAAAIALAAHSFLAGAALGATSRQAAILVLFLALIAHKGAASFSLAQILTDSSLSRRKAMIVQSAFVVALPLGVVLGAVATRQEQAWPLVKPTILALGAGTFLHFGMQRHRTTAQALGIAQQLAPWCGFALMTLIAIVD
;
A
#
# COMPACT_ATOMS: atom_id res chain seq x y z
N MET A 1 13.65 -6.14 0.75
CA MET A 1 12.20 -6.26 0.45
C MET A 1 11.45 -7.18 1.42
N VAL A 2 11.60 -8.51 1.29
CA VAL A 2 10.88 -9.49 2.14
C VAL A 2 11.19 -9.32 3.63
N VAL A 3 12.48 -9.24 3.97
CA VAL A 3 12.92 -9.03 5.36
C VAL A 3 12.33 -7.76 5.95
N VAL A 4 12.39 -6.64 5.23
CA VAL A 4 11.81 -5.35 5.66
C VAL A 4 10.30 -5.49 5.92
N ALA A 5 9.57 -6.13 5.01
CA ALA A 5 8.14 -6.34 5.17
C ALA A 5 7.82 -7.22 6.38
N MET A 6 8.53 -8.33 6.56
CA MET A 6 8.33 -9.23 7.71
C MET A 6 8.72 -8.59 9.03
N ALA A 7 9.84 -7.86 9.08
CA ALA A 7 10.27 -7.12 10.26
C ALA A 7 9.24 -6.05 10.66
N ALA A 8 8.68 -5.33 9.68
CA ALA A 8 7.65 -4.32 9.93
C ALA A 8 6.32 -4.93 10.42
N ALA A 9 5.94 -6.12 9.94
CA ALA A 9 4.70 -6.79 10.35
C ALA A 9 4.82 -7.55 11.69
N ALA A 10 6.01 -8.05 12.04
CA ALA A 10 6.22 -8.94 13.18
C ALA A 10 5.71 -8.41 14.53
N PRO A 11 5.89 -7.12 14.90
CA PRO A 11 5.37 -6.60 16.16
C PRO A 11 3.86 -6.75 16.27
N VAL A 12 3.12 -6.46 15.20
CA VAL A 12 1.65 -6.53 15.15
C VAL A 12 1.14 -7.96 15.39
N PHE A 13 1.87 -8.94 14.83
CA PHE A 13 1.66 -10.37 15.06
C PHE A 13 2.39 -10.91 16.30
N ARG A 14 2.86 -10.09 17.24
CA ARG A 14 3.40 -10.60 18.52
C ARG A 14 2.76 -9.92 19.72
N THR A 15 2.37 -8.66 19.59
CA THR A 15 1.80 -7.87 20.67
C THR A 15 0.28 -7.98 20.74
N PRO A 16 -0.31 -8.22 21.93
CA PRO A 16 -1.75 -8.14 22.12
C PRO A 16 -2.26 -6.69 21.89
N PRO A 17 -3.51 -6.51 21.44
CA PRO A 17 -4.07 -5.19 21.09
C PRO A 17 -3.94 -4.12 22.19
N SER A 18 -3.97 -4.52 23.47
CA SER A 18 -3.84 -3.63 24.64
C SER A 18 -2.47 -2.94 24.73
N SER A 19 -1.41 -3.58 24.24
CA SER A 19 -0.03 -3.07 24.27
C SER A 19 0.35 -2.20 23.06
N ARG A 20 -0.53 -2.08 22.06
CA ARG A 20 -0.34 -1.20 20.89
C ARG A 20 -0.50 0.30 21.21
N ARG A 21 -0.84 0.64 22.45
CA ARG A 21 -1.01 2.05 22.92
C ARG A 21 0.28 2.76 23.32
N SER A 22 1.46 2.20 23.02
CA SER A 22 2.73 2.88 23.31
C SER A 22 2.93 4.11 22.42
N ALA A 23 3.63 5.12 22.94
CA ALA A 23 3.94 6.34 22.17
C ALA A 23 4.69 6.03 20.86
N VAL A 24 5.58 5.03 20.88
CA VAL A 24 6.34 4.57 19.70
C VAL A 24 5.41 3.98 18.63
N ALA A 25 4.44 3.15 19.02
CA ALA A 25 3.47 2.59 18.09
C ALA A 25 2.58 3.68 17.48
N ALA A 26 2.15 4.66 18.27
CA ALA A 26 1.39 5.80 17.79
C ALA A 26 2.18 6.66 16.78
N THR A 27 3.47 6.93 17.05
CA THR A 27 4.34 7.65 16.12
C THR A 27 4.58 6.87 14.83
N ALA A 28 4.75 5.53 14.91
CA ALA A 28 4.86 4.68 13.73
C ALA A 28 3.56 4.67 12.90
N ASP A 29 2.40 4.64 13.56
CA ASP A 29 1.10 4.73 12.89
C ASP A 29 0.93 6.06 12.15
N ALA A 30 1.34 7.16 12.79
CA ALA A 30 1.34 8.50 12.23
C ALA A 30 2.26 8.62 11.00
N LEU A 31 3.48 8.11 11.11
CA LEU A 31 4.45 8.07 10.01
C LEU A 31 3.90 7.28 8.82
N ALA A 32 3.30 6.11 9.09
CA ALA A 32 2.69 5.28 8.07
C ALA A 32 1.52 5.99 7.36
N ALA A 33 0.74 6.81 8.08
CA ALA A 33 -0.33 7.61 7.47
C ALA A 33 0.23 8.59 6.43
N GLY A 34 1.32 9.28 6.75
CA GLY A 34 2.03 10.15 5.83
C GLY A 34 2.55 9.43 4.58
N ILE A 35 3.21 8.28 4.80
CA ILE A 35 3.71 7.43 3.70
C ILE A 35 2.57 6.97 2.80
N PHE A 36 1.42 6.61 3.37
CA PHE A 36 0.26 6.15 2.59
C PHE A 36 -0.34 7.26 1.73
N LEU A 37 -0.53 8.44 2.32
CA LEU A 37 -1.03 9.61 1.59
C LEU A 37 -0.06 10.02 0.47
N GLY A 38 1.25 10.03 0.76
CA GLY A 38 2.29 10.36 -0.22
C GLY A 38 2.36 9.33 -1.36
N ALA A 39 2.41 8.03 -1.04
CA ALA A 39 2.44 6.98 -2.06
C ALA A 39 1.18 6.98 -2.94
N GLY A 40 -0.01 7.19 -2.35
CA GLY A 40 -1.25 7.28 -3.10
C GLY A 40 -1.32 8.49 -4.04
N LEU A 41 -0.99 9.70 -3.54
CA LEU A 41 -1.17 10.96 -4.28
C LEU A 41 -0.03 11.28 -5.25
N ILE A 42 1.21 10.99 -4.86
CA ILE A 42 2.40 11.49 -5.56
C ILE A 42 2.98 10.42 -6.51
N HIS A 43 2.80 9.14 -6.20
CA HIS A 43 3.39 8.05 -6.97
C HIS A 43 2.32 7.26 -7.74
N MET A 44 1.39 6.60 -7.04
CA MET A 44 0.48 5.63 -7.68
C MET A 44 -0.56 6.28 -8.59
N LEU A 45 -1.20 7.37 -8.14
CA LEU A 45 -2.25 8.03 -8.91
C LEU A 45 -1.70 8.74 -10.16
N PRO A 46 -0.58 9.50 -10.08
CA PRO A 46 0.04 10.10 -11.27
C PRO A 46 0.54 9.06 -12.27
N ASP A 47 1.18 7.98 -11.83
CA ASP A 47 1.63 6.90 -12.71
C ASP A 47 0.46 6.21 -13.42
N SER A 48 -0.66 6.03 -12.72
CA SER A 48 -1.89 5.54 -13.33
C SER A 48 -2.41 6.51 -14.40
N ALA A 49 -2.47 7.82 -14.10
CA ALA A 49 -2.87 8.86 -15.04
C ALA A 49 -2.01 8.86 -16.31
N GLN A 50 -0.69 8.84 -16.14
CA GLN A 50 0.27 8.77 -17.24
C GLN A 50 0.08 7.48 -18.07
N GLY A 51 -0.17 6.36 -17.41
CA GLY A 51 -0.45 5.08 -18.06
C GLY A 51 -1.69 5.12 -18.95
N TYR A 52 -2.83 5.62 -18.45
CA TYR A 52 -4.05 5.76 -19.27
C TYR A 52 -3.85 6.74 -20.44
N TRP A 53 -3.15 7.84 -20.21
CA TRP A 53 -2.83 8.82 -21.24
C TRP A 53 -1.99 8.20 -22.37
N THR A 54 -0.97 7.41 -22.02
CA THR A 54 -0.08 6.73 -22.97
C THR A 54 -0.85 5.79 -23.91
N TYR A 55 -1.94 5.20 -23.44
CA TYR A 55 -2.78 4.28 -24.22
C TYR A 55 -4.03 4.93 -24.82
N GLY A 56 -4.04 6.26 -24.94
CA GLY A 56 -5.07 7.01 -25.68
C GLY A 56 -6.38 7.23 -24.93
N ALA A 57 -6.44 6.94 -23.63
CA ALA A 57 -7.60 7.24 -22.81
C ALA A 57 -7.50 8.66 -22.24
N SER A 58 -8.18 9.61 -22.88
CA SER A 58 -8.15 11.04 -22.53
C SER A 58 -9.00 11.43 -21.31
N TYR A 59 -9.95 10.58 -20.93
CA TYR A 59 -10.77 10.78 -19.73
C TYR A 59 -10.00 10.38 -18.46
N PRO A 60 -10.14 11.10 -17.33
CA PRO A 60 -9.39 10.85 -16.08
C PRO A 60 -9.86 9.60 -15.31
N TRP A 61 -9.90 8.43 -15.97
CA TRP A 61 -10.30 7.14 -15.40
C TRP A 61 -9.58 6.78 -14.10
N PRO A 62 -8.27 7.05 -13.95
CA PRO A 62 -7.56 6.77 -12.69
C PRO A 62 -8.16 7.46 -11.48
N PHE A 63 -8.60 8.71 -11.63
CA PHE A 63 -9.21 9.48 -10.54
C PHE A 63 -10.59 8.93 -10.19
N VAL A 64 -11.37 8.48 -11.19
CA VAL A 64 -12.66 7.82 -10.97
C VAL A 64 -12.48 6.50 -10.24
N ILE A 65 -11.56 5.64 -10.70
CA ILE A 65 -11.27 4.34 -10.08
C ILE A 65 -10.76 4.54 -8.64
N CYS A 66 -9.87 5.51 -8.43
CA CYS A 66 -9.36 5.87 -7.10
C CYS A 66 -10.49 6.31 -6.17
N GLY A 67 -11.35 7.25 -6.60
CA GLY A 67 -12.50 7.73 -5.83
C GLY A 67 -13.51 6.62 -5.53
N ALA A 68 -13.84 5.80 -6.53
CA ALA A 68 -14.73 4.65 -6.37
C ALA A 68 -14.16 3.63 -5.37
N THR A 69 -12.85 3.43 -5.35
CA THR A 69 -12.19 2.55 -4.39
C THR A 69 -12.30 3.09 -2.96
N ILE A 70 -12.06 4.39 -2.75
CA ILE A 70 -12.23 5.03 -1.43
C ILE A 70 -13.67 4.88 -0.94
N MET A 71 -14.64 5.20 -1.79
CA MET A 71 -16.07 5.09 -1.44
C MET A 71 -16.49 3.64 -1.20
N GLY A 72 -16.01 2.71 -2.02
CA GLY A 72 -16.28 1.28 -1.90
C GLY A 72 -15.71 0.68 -0.62
N LEU A 73 -14.46 0.98 -0.26
CA LEU A 73 -13.86 0.54 1.00
C LEU A 73 -14.59 1.13 2.21
N ALA A 74 -14.92 2.43 2.18
CA ALA A 74 -15.70 3.07 3.23
C ALA A 74 -17.11 2.46 3.37
N LEU A 75 -17.76 2.07 2.27
CA LEU A 75 -19.03 1.37 2.29
C LEU A 75 -18.89 -0.03 2.90
N LEU A 76 -17.88 -0.81 2.48
CA LEU A 76 -17.62 -2.13 3.02
C LEU A 76 -17.34 -2.10 4.53
N GLU A 77 -16.63 -1.08 5.02
CA GLU A 77 -16.43 -0.87 6.46
C GLU A 77 -17.73 -0.58 7.20
N ARG A 78 -18.58 0.29 6.65
CA ARG A 78 -19.90 0.60 7.24
C ARG A 78 -20.81 -0.62 7.29
N LEU A 79 -20.86 -1.39 6.21
CA LEU A 79 -21.66 -2.62 6.13
C LEU A 79 -21.11 -3.72 7.05
N ALA A 80 -19.79 -3.79 7.21
CA ALA A 80 -19.17 -4.66 8.20
C ALA A 80 -19.65 -4.31 9.60
N TRP A 81 -19.66 -3.04 10.00
CA TRP A 81 -20.09 -2.67 11.35
C TRP A 81 -21.57 -3.01 11.65
N GLY A 82 -22.43 -2.99 10.64
CA GLY A 82 -23.84 -3.40 10.78
C GLY A 82 -24.07 -4.91 10.87
N SER A 83 -23.08 -5.75 10.52
CA SER A 83 -23.20 -7.21 10.45
C SER A 83 -22.27 -7.98 11.42
N GLY A 84 -21.52 -7.27 12.27
CA GLY A 84 -20.44 -7.83 13.11
C GLY A 84 -19.06 -7.71 12.44
N ARG A 85 -17.95 -7.98 13.14
CA ARG A 85 -16.60 -7.83 12.55
C ARG A 85 -16.51 -8.63 11.23
N SER A 86 -16.33 -7.97 10.09
CA SER A 86 -16.18 -8.60 8.76
C SER A 86 -14.73 -8.55 8.29
N ALA A 87 -14.33 -9.56 7.51
CA ALA A 87 -13.01 -9.62 6.88
C ALA A 87 -12.96 -8.92 5.51
N ALA A 88 -14.10 -8.53 4.94
CA ALA A 88 -14.18 -8.06 3.56
C ALA A 88 -13.30 -6.83 3.26
N PRO A 89 -13.32 -5.73 4.05
CA PRO A 89 -12.43 -4.58 3.79
C PRO A 89 -10.95 -4.96 3.87
N ALA A 90 -10.60 -5.83 4.82
CA ALA A 90 -9.23 -6.29 5.03
C ALA A 90 -8.73 -7.17 3.87
N LEU A 91 -9.58 -8.04 3.32
CA LEU A 91 -9.26 -8.86 2.17
C LEU A 91 -9.18 -8.02 0.88
N ALA A 92 -10.09 -7.06 0.70
CA ALA A 92 -10.03 -6.14 -0.44
C ALA A 92 -8.71 -5.35 -0.45
N ALA A 93 -8.32 -4.82 0.72
CA ALA A 93 -7.03 -4.17 0.91
C ALA A 93 -5.86 -5.10 0.58
N ALA A 94 -5.88 -6.33 1.11
CA ALA A 94 -4.83 -7.32 0.87
C ALA A 94 -4.68 -7.68 -0.61
N ILE A 95 -5.79 -7.84 -1.34
CA ILE A 95 -5.80 -8.16 -2.76
C ILE A 95 -5.21 -6.99 -3.56
N ALA A 96 -5.67 -5.77 -3.32
CA ALA A 96 -5.16 -4.58 -4.02
C ALA A 96 -3.66 -4.38 -3.76
N LEU A 97 -3.24 -4.49 -2.49
CA LEU A 97 -1.83 -4.39 -2.08
C LEU A 97 -0.97 -5.50 -2.67
N ALA A 98 -1.45 -6.74 -2.71
CA ALA A 98 -0.73 -7.87 -3.28
C ALA A 98 -0.59 -7.73 -4.80
N ALA A 99 -1.66 -7.35 -5.50
CA ALA A 99 -1.63 -7.10 -6.95
C ALA A 99 -0.66 -5.96 -7.30
N HIS A 100 -0.72 -4.84 -6.57
CA HIS A 100 0.25 -3.76 -6.74
C HIS A 100 1.69 -4.22 -6.44
N SER A 101 1.92 -4.95 -5.35
CA SER A 101 3.26 -5.42 -5.00
C SER A 101 3.81 -6.42 -6.02
N PHE A 102 2.95 -7.25 -6.61
CA PHE A 102 3.29 -8.13 -7.72
C PHE A 102 3.72 -7.35 -8.96
N LEU A 103 2.92 -6.39 -9.42
CA LEU A 103 3.25 -5.58 -10.59
C LEU A 103 4.51 -4.75 -10.39
N ALA A 104 4.69 -4.18 -9.19
CA ALA A 104 5.89 -3.45 -8.84
C ALA A 104 7.15 -4.36 -8.88
N GLY A 105 7.00 -5.60 -8.40
CA GLY A 105 8.03 -6.62 -8.57
C GLY A 105 8.32 -6.92 -10.05
N ALA A 106 7.27 -7.10 -10.86
CA ALA A 106 7.42 -7.37 -12.29
C ALA A 106 8.14 -6.23 -13.03
N ALA A 107 7.80 -4.98 -12.73
CA ALA A 107 8.50 -3.82 -13.29
C ALA A 107 10.00 -3.80 -12.89
N LEU A 108 10.32 -4.09 -11.62
CA LEU A 108 11.71 -4.20 -11.17
C LEU A 108 12.45 -5.33 -11.89
N GLY A 109 11.81 -6.50 -12.06
CA GLY A 109 12.39 -7.65 -12.76
C GLY A 109 12.60 -7.43 -14.25
N ALA A 110 11.72 -6.67 -14.90
CA ALA A 110 11.84 -6.32 -16.32
C ALA A 110 12.87 -5.20 -16.58
N THR A 111 13.26 -4.45 -15.55
CA THR A 111 14.20 -3.32 -15.69
C THR A 111 15.64 -3.81 -15.81
N SER A 112 16.33 -3.42 -16.88
CA SER A 112 17.73 -3.81 -17.13
C SER A 112 18.77 -2.73 -16.77
N ARG A 113 18.35 -1.46 -16.63
CA ARG A 113 19.27 -0.34 -16.35
C ARG A 113 19.58 -0.28 -14.85
N GLN A 114 20.83 -0.49 -14.47
CA GLN A 114 21.27 -0.55 -13.07
C GLN A 114 20.81 0.66 -12.23
N ALA A 115 20.92 1.88 -12.78
CA ALA A 115 20.46 3.09 -12.09
C ALA A 115 18.95 3.06 -11.80
N ALA A 116 18.13 2.64 -12.77
CA ALA A 116 16.68 2.53 -12.60
C ALA A 116 16.31 1.41 -11.60
N ILE A 117 17.03 0.28 -11.61
CA ILE A 117 16.84 -0.80 -10.62
C ILE A 117 17.09 -0.27 -9.19
N LEU A 118 18.15 0.51 -8.98
CA LEU A 118 18.49 1.05 -7.67
C LEU A 118 17.42 2.04 -7.16
N VAL A 119 16.96 2.93 -8.03
CA VAL A 119 15.91 3.91 -7.72
C VAL A 119 14.60 3.20 -7.36
N LEU A 120 14.13 2.27 -8.22
CA LEU A 120 12.94 1.46 -7.95
C LEU A 120 13.08 0.65 -6.67
N PHE A 121 14.24 0.04 -6.42
CA PHE A 121 14.48 -0.73 -5.21
C PHE A 121 14.38 0.12 -3.94
N LEU A 122 14.97 1.32 -3.94
CA LEU A 122 14.91 2.25 -2.83
C LEU A 122 13.48 2.76 -2.60
N ALA A 123 12.78 3.11 -3.68
CA ALA A 123 11.39 3.52 -3.65
C ALA A 123 10.50 2.44 -3.02
N LEU A 124 10.66 1.19 -3.46
CA LEU A 124 9.93 0.05 -2.91
C LEU A 124 10.25 -0.21 -1.43
N ILE A 125 11.50 -0.01 -0.98
CA ILE A 125 11.85 -0.22 0.44
C ILE A 125 11.04 0.74 1.31
N ALA A 126 11.00 2.01 0.91
CA ALA A 126 10.44 3.06 1.73
C ALA A 126 8.95 2.88 2.03
N HIS A 127 8.17 2.40 1.05
CA HIS A 127 6.74 2.20 1.26
C HIS A 127 6.33 0.74 1.52
N LYS A 128 7.15 -0.28 1.20
CA LYS A 128 6.79 -1.69 1.47
C LYS A 128 6.77 -2.03 2.96
N GLY A 129 7.67 -1.42 3.75
CA GLY A 129 7.65 -1.57 5.22
C GLY A 129 6.35 -1.03 5.82
N ALA A 130 6.01 0.21 5.49
CA ALA A 130 4.77 0.85 5.93
C ALA A 130 3.53 0.07 5.46
N ALA A 131 3.50 -0.37 4.20
CA ALA A 131 2.42 -1.17 3.64
C ALA A 131 2.24 -2.49 4.39
N SER A 132 3.34 -3.20 4.67
CA SER A 132 3.34 -4.46 5.40
C SER A 132 2.83 -4.31 6.83
N PHE A 133 3.28 -3.27 7.54
CA PHE A 133 2.85 -2.96 8.89
C PHE A 133 1.35 -2.62 8.95
N SER A 134 0.88 -1.74 8.06
CA SER A 134 -0.53 -1.35 8.01
C SER A 134 -1.42 -2.53 7.64
N LEU A 135 -1.03 -3.36 6.67
CA LEU A 135 -1.78 -4.55 6.29
C LEU A 135 -1.88 -5.53 7.48
N ALA A 136 -0.80 -5.72 8.23
CA ALA A 136 -0.83 -6.55 9.43
C ALA A 136 -1.84 -6.03 10.46
N GLN A 137 -1.92 -4.71 10.69
CA GLN A 137 -2.91 -4.12 11.60
C GLN A 137 -4.33 -4.35 11.10
N ILE A 138 -4.61 -4.00 9.84
CA ILE A 138 -5.91 -4.20 9.19
C ILE A 138 -6.37 -5.66 9.30
N LEU A 139 -5.48 -6.61 9.02
CA LEU A 139 -5.79 -8.04 9.11
C LEU A 139 -6.06 -8.50 10.55
N THR A 140 -5.26 -8.05 11.52
CA THR A 140 -5.45 -8.44 12.94
C THR A 140 -6.62 -7.74 13.63
N ASP A 141 -7.10 -6.62 13.08
CA ASP A 141 -8.26 -5.88 13.61
C ASP A 141 -9.59 -6.34 12.97
N SER A 142 -9.52 -7.13 11.90
CA SER A 142 -10.67 -7.79 11.25
C SER A 142 -11.18 -9.01 12.04
N SER A 143 -12.18 -9.73 11.52
CA SER A 143 -12.63 -11.02 12.07
C SER A 143 -11.79 -12.23 11.66
N LEU A 144 -10.71 -12.02 10.91
CA LEU A 144 -9.82 -13.13 10.56
C LEU A 144 -9.12 -13.68 11.81
N SER A 145 -9.12 -15.01 11.94
CA SER A 145 -8.24 -15.66 12.89
C SER A 145 -6.78 -15.29 12.59
N ARG A 146 -5.96 -15.20 13.64
CA ARG A 146 -4.54 -14.85 13.53
C ARG A 146 -3.75 -15.66 12.49
N ARG A 147 -4.05 -16.96 12.36
CA ARG A 147 -3.43 -17.84 11.36
C ARG A 147 -3.78 -17.41 9.93
N LYS A 148 -5.06 -17.14 9.66
CA LYS A 148 -5.53 -16.63 8.35
C LYS A 148 -4.89 -15.29 8.03
N ALA A 149 -4.82 -14.37 9.00
CA ALA A 149 -4.15 -13.09 8.84
C ALA A 149 -2.66 -13.25 8.46
N MET A 150 -1.92 -14.17 9.10
CA MET A 150 -0.52 -14.46 8.74
C MET A 150 -0.38 -15.04 7.32
N ILE A 151 -1.31 -15.89 6.89
CA ILE A 151 -1.31 -16.44 5.52
C ILE A 151 -1.51 -15.32 4.50
N VAL A 152 -2.51 -14.45 4.71
CA VAL A 152 -2.78 -13.31 3.82
C VAL A 152 -1.60 -12.33 3.79
N GLN A 153 -1.01 -12.03 4.95
CA GLN A 153 0.21 -11.22 5.04
C GLN A 153 1.36 -11.83 4.23
N SER A 154 1.55 -13.15 4.35
CA SER A 154 2.63 -13.86 3.65
C SER A 154 2.42 -13.81 2.14
N ALA A 155 1.18 -13.98 1.67
CA ALA A 155 0.83 -13.84 0.26
C ALA A 155 1.19 -12.45 -0.29
N PHE A 156 0.86 -11.38 0.44
CA PHE A 156 1.28 -10.01 0.10
C PHE A 156 2.80 -9.85 0.02
N VAL A 157 3.55 -10.43 0.97
CA VAL A 157 5.01 -10.31 0.98
C VAL A 157 5.67 -11.07 -0.18
N VAL A 158 5.15 -12.25 -0.51
CA VAL A 158 5.64 -13.10 -1.61
C VAL A 158 5.25 -12.56 -2.99
N ALA A 159 4.19 -11.75 -3.09
CA ALA A 159 3.75 -11.17 -4.35
C ALA A 159 4.88 -10.43 -5.09
N LEU A 160 5.72 -9.66 -4.39
CA LEU A 160 6.83 -8.93 -5.01
C LEU A 160 7.94 -9.81 -5.57
N PRO A 161 8.59 -10.72 -4.80
CA PRO A 161 9.63 -11.57 -5.38
C PRO A 161 9.08 -12.45 -6.50
N LEU A 162 7.83 -12.91 -6.41
CA LEU A 162 7.17 -13.59 -7.52
C LEU A 162 7.06 -12.68 -8.75
N GLY A 163 6.63 -11.44 -8.55
CA GLY A 163 6.64 -10.40 -9.58
C GLY A 163 8.01 -10.23 -10.22
N VAL A 164 9.08 -10.07 -9.44
CA VAL A 164 10.46 -9.90 -9.96
C VAL A 164 10.86 -11.06 -10.85
N VAL A 165 10.64 -12.30 -10.40
CA VAL A 165 10.98 -13.50 -11.18
C VAL A 165 10.17 -13.54 -12.47
N LEU A 166 8.85 -13.34 -12.41
CA LEU A 166 8.01 -13.41 -13.59
C LEU A 166 8.26 -12.24 -14.55
N GLY A 167 8.51 -11.03 -14.05
CA GLY A 167 8.82 -9.85 -14.86
C GLY A 167 10.14 -9.98 -15.61
N ALA A 168 11.17 -10.57 -14.99
CA ALA A 168 12.44 -10.85 -15.65
C ALA A 168 12.27 -11.79 -16.85
N VAL A 169 11.36 -12.77 -16.74
CA VAL A 169 11.05 -13.74 -17.81
C VAL A 169 10.07 -13.17 -18.84
N ALA A 170 9.14 -12.29 -18.43
CA ALA A 170 8.02 -11.81 -19.24
C ALA A 170 8.32 -10.59 -20.13
N THR A 171 9.60 -10.23 -20.33
CA THR A 171 10.11 -9.07 -21.10
C THR A 171 9.64 -8.98 -22.57
N ARG A 172 8.70 -9.83 -23.01
CA ARG A 172 8.13 -9.85 -24.37
C ARG A 172 6.59 -9.71 -24.46
N GLN A 173 5.85 -9.51 -23.35
CA GLN A 173 4.36 -9.57 -23.37
C GLN A 173 3.61 -8.33 -22.83
N GLU A 174 4.27 -7.24 -22.46
CA GLU A 174 3.56 -6.04 -21.92
C GLU A 174 2.48 -5.46 -22.85
N GLN A 175 2.56 -5.73 -24.16
CA GLN A 175 1.58 -5.23 -25.15
C GLN A 175 0.19 -5.90 -25.07
N ALA A 176 0.03 -7.04 -24.39
CA ALA A 176 -1.23 -7.78 -24.43
C ALA A 176 -2.36 -7.10 -23.63
N TRP A 177 -2.05 -6.40 -22.54
CA TRP A 177 -3.04 -5.83 -21.61
C TRP A 177 -2.61 -4.46 -21.06
N PRO A 178 -2.55 -3.42 -21.91
CA PRO A 178 -1.90 -2.15 -21.59
C PRO A 178 -2.49 -1.40 -20.38
N LEU A 179 -3.79 -1.59 -20.10
CA LEU A 179 -4.50 -0.89 -19.03
C LEU A 179 -4.50 -1.62 -17.68
N VAL A 180 -3.99 -2.87 -17.60
CA VAL A 180 -4.00 -3.63 -16.34
C VAL A 180 -3.14 -2.97 -15.26
N LYS A 181 -1.90 -2.58 -15.61
CA LYS A 181 -1.01 -1.88 -14.66
C LYS A 181 -1.60 -0.54 -14.19
N PRO A 182 -2.03 0.37 -15.09
CA PRO A 182 -2.67 1.62 -14.69
C PRO A 182 -3.91 1.40 -13.81
N THR A 183 -4.76 0.42 -14.11
CA THR A 183 -5.96 0.11 -13.31
C THR A 183 -5.59 -0.31 -11.88
N ILE A 184 -4.61 -1.23 -11.75
CA ILE A 184 -4.16 -1.70 -10.43
C ILE A 184 -3.52 -0.57 -9.62
N LEU A 185 -2.79 0.34 -10.27
CA LEU A 185 -2.25 1.53 -9.62
C LEU A 185 -3.35 2.47 -9.11
N ALA A 186 -4.43 2.70 -9.86
CA ALA A 186 -5.55 3.52 -9.41
C ALA A 186 -6.30 2.89 -8.22
N LEU A 187 -6.56 1.58 -8.26
CA LEU A 187 -7.15 0.83 -7.15
C LEU A 187 -6.25 0.90 -5.89
N GLY A 188 -4.95 0.73 -6.09
CA GLY A 188 -3.98 0.84 -5.01
C GLY A 188 -3.91 2.26 -4.44
N ALA A 189 -3.91 3.30 -5.28
CA ALA A 189 -3.94 4.68 -4.84
C ALA A 189 -5.17 4.97 -3.96
N GLY A 190 -6.35 4.53 -4.37
CA GLY A 190 -7.57 4.66 -3.56
C GLY A 190 -7.50 3.90 -2.24
N THR A 191 -6.91 2.71 -2.24
CA THR A 191 -6.69 1.90 -1.02
C THR A 191 -5.75 2.62 -0.05
N PHE A 192 -4.61 3.12 -0.54
CA PHE A 192 -3.63 3.85 0.27
C PHE A 192 -4.20 5.16 0.81
N LEU A 193 -4.96 5.90 0.00
CA LEU A 193 -5.62 7.13 0.43
C LEU A 193 -6.66 6.87 1.51
N HIS A 194 -7.51 5.86 1.33
CA HIS A 194 -8.51 5.48 2.34
C HIS A 194 -7.87 5.19 3.70
N PHE A 195 -6.88 4.28 3.73
CA PHE A 195 -6.22 3.93 4.99
C PHE A 195 -5.32 5.04 5.52
N GLY A 196 -4.65 5.81 4.66
CA GLY A 196 -3.87 6.98 5.05
C GLY A 196 -4.71 8.03 5.76
N MET A 197 -5.88 8.36 5.21
CA MET A 197 -6.83 9.29 5.84
C MET A 197 -7.38 8.76 7.16
N GLN A 198 -7.77 7.48 7.22
CA GLN A 198 -8.31 6.87 8.44
C GLN A 198 -7.27 6.92 9.57
N ARG A 199 -6.02 6.58 9.29
CA ARG A 199 -4.92 6.57 10.28
C ARG A 199 -4.51 7.98 10.70
N HIS A 200 -4.53 8.93 9.78
CA HIS A 200 -4.26 10.33 10.13
C HIS A 200 -5.30 10.84 11.14
N ARG A 201 -6.59 10.51 10.92
CA ARG A 201 -7.67 10.87 11.85
C ARG A 201 -7.53 10.22 13.23
N THR A 202 -7.18 8.94 13.28
CA THR A 202 -6.97 8.24 14.57
C THR A 202 -5.76 8.79 15.33
N THR A 203 -4.72 9.20 14.61
CA THR A 203 -3.50 9.74 15.23
C THR A 203 -3.63 11.21 15.65
N ALA A 204 -4.45 12.00 14.94
CA ALA A 204 -4.73 13.40 15.29
C ALA A 204 -5.36 13.56 16.70
N GLN A 205 -5.89 12.48 17.27
CA GLN A 205 -6.43 12.44 18.63
C GLN A 205 -5.36 12.18 19.71
N ALA A 206 -4.10 11.88 19.34
CA ALA A 206 -2.98 11.66 20.26
C ALA A 206 -2.15 12.95 20.47
N LEU A 207 -2.03 13.38 21.73
CA LEU A 207 -1.63 14.74 22.17
C LEU A 207 -0.13 15.11 22.09
N GLY A 208 0.73 14.41 21.31
CA GLY A 208 2.16 14.71 21.27
C GLY A 208 2.66 15.34 19.96
N ILE A 209 3.60 16.29 20.05
CA ILE A 209 4.22 16.97 18.89
C ILE A 209 4.84 15.96 17.91
N ALA A 210 5.47 14.90 18.43
CA ALA A 210 6.07 13.85 17.60
C ALA A 210 5.02 13.14 16.70
N GLN A 211 3.82 12.88 17.23
CA GLN A 211 2.72 12.26 16.48
C GLN A 211 2.11 13.22 15.45
N GLN A 212 2.16 14.54 15.69
CA GLN A 212 1.71 15.54 14.74
C GLN A 212 2.69 15.76 13.59
N LEU A 213 4.00 15.69 13.86
CA LEU A 213 5.05 15.85 12.84
C LEU A 213 5.29 14.58 12.01
N ALA A 214 5.11 13.40 12.59
CA ALA A 214 5.40 12.13 11.91
C ALA A 214 4.66 11.93 10.57
N PRO A 215 3.38 12.29 10.39
CA PRO A 215 2.71 12.22 9.09
C PRO A 215 3.38 13.11 8.05
N TRP A 216 3.82 14.31 8.42
CA TRP A 216 4.55 15.19 7.51
C TRP A 216 5.89 14.60 7.10
N CYS A 217 6.63 14.00 8.04
CA CYS A 217 7.87 13.28 7.73
C CYS A 217 7.63 12.13 6.75
N GLY A 218 6.56 11.35 6.96
CA GLY A 218 6.20 10.23 6.08
C GLY A 218 5.81 10.69 4.68
N PHE A 219 5.05 11.78 4.58
CA PHE A 219 4.66 12.37 3.31
C PHE A 219 5.89 12.94 2.57
N ALA A 220 6.74 13.72 3.26
CA ALA A 220 7.95 14.29 2.70
C ALA A 220 8.93 13.22 2.21
N LEU A 221 9.08 12.10 2.95
CA LEU A 221 9.86 10.95 2.51
C LEU A 221 9.37 10.42 1.17
N MET A 222 8.05 10.27 1.00
CA MET A 222 7.47 9.82 -0.28
C MET A 222 7.66 10.85 -1.39
N THR A 223 7.54 12.14 -1.09
CA THR A 223 7.82 13.21 -2.06
C THR A 223 9.27 13.17 -2.54
N LEU A 224 10.23 13.06 -1.63
CA LEU A 224 11.66 13.01 -1.97
C LEU A 224 11.99 11.81 -2.86
N ILE A 225 11.37 10.66 -2.60
CA ILE A 225 11.56 9.47 -3.41
C ILE A 225 10.94 9.66 -4.80
N ALA A 226 9.72 10.19 -4.87
CA ALA A 226 9.02 10.40 -6.14
C ALA A 226 9.70 11.44 -7.05
N ILE A 227 10.51 12.35 -6.51
CA ILE A 227 11.31 13.29 -7.32
C ILE A 227 12.51 12.59 -7.98
N VAL A 228 12.98 11.49 -7.39
CA VAL A 228 14.18 10.75 -7.83
C VAL A 228 13.82 9.56 -8.73
N ASP A 229 12.56 9.11 -8.69
CA ASP A 229 11.95 8.08 -9.55
C ASP A 229 11.66 8.59 -10.97
#